data_AF-A0A2I0L1J9-F1
#
_entry.id   AF-A0A2I0L1J9-F1
#
_cell.length_a   1.000
_cell.length_b   1.000
_cell.length_c   1.000
_cell.angle_alpha   90.00
_cell.angle_beta   90.00
_cell.angle_gamma   90.00
#
_symmetry.space_group_name_H-M   'P 1'
#
loop_
_entity.id
_entity.type
_entity.pdbx_description
1 polymer ?
#
loop_
_entity_poly.entity_id
_entity_poly.type
_entity_poly.pdbx_seq_one_letter_code
_entity_poly.pdbx_strand_id
1 'polypeptide(L)'
;NQMLNWARHQVRNDGLLSFVENFVKDHFLPTMFVDYRKGVQQAISSPAAFRPRAHAAATYTPLIEKGRPVLQGLLAIDFLAREVIGWAQAMPKFAGELVKYVQTFLERTYERCRTSYMEAVLEKQSYMLIGRHDIEKLMRLDPSSACLPDSLDRSSMNNNTGDAETAEIELELSDILLSLRPIKQENLIRDDNKLILLASLSDSLKYVADSIERLGQTAVRSSNQVEEEGKNRRQPHSRTGSALCRELASFADEYRKLAVDCLKVLRIEMQLETIFHMQEMNSREYVDDQDAEEPDDFIISLTAQITRRDEEMAPFVAAAKRNYIFGGICSIAANASIK
;
A
#
# COMPACT_ATOMS: atom_id res chain seq x y z
N ASN A 1 7.32 -61.95 23.26
CA ASN A 1 7.71 -60.82 24.14
C ASN A 1 8.14 -59.54 23.41
N GLN A 2 8.94 -59.59 22.33
CA GLN A 2 9.33 -58.35 21.61
C GLN A 2 8.16 -57.63 20.89
N MET A 3 7.25 -58.35 20.22
CA MET A 3 6.07 -57.73 19.59
C MET A 3 5.09 -57.09 20.59
N LEU A 4 4.97 -57.64 21.80
CA LEU A 4 4.08 -57.10 22.83
C LEU A 4 4.65 -55.83 23.48
N ASN A 5 5.98 -55.74 23.61
CA ASN A 5 6.66 -54.53 24.04
C ASN A 5 6.64 -53.43 22.97
N TRP A 6 6.74 -53.79 21.69
CA TRP A 6 6.61 -52.84 20.57
C TRP A 6 5.19 -52.27 20.51
N ALA A 7 4.15 -53.12 20.59
CA ALA A 7 2.75 -52.68 20.64
C ALA A 7 2.43 -51.81 21.87
N ARG A 8 2.97 -52.13 23.05
CA ARG A 8 2.80 -51.30 24.26
C ARG A 8 3.52 -49.95 24.16
N HIS A 9 4.71 -49.91 23.55
CA HIS A 9 5.42 -48.65 23.29
C HIS A 9 4.68 -47.79 22.26
N GLN A 10 4.11 -48.40 21.23
CA GLN A 10 3.34 -47.72 20.19
C GLN A 10 2.06 -47.09 20.76
N VAL A 11 1.25 -47.84 21.51
CA VAL A 11 0.01 -47.34 22.15
C VAL A 11 0.30 -46.24 23.18
N ARG A 12 1.42 -46.33 23.92
CA ARG A 12 1.84 -45.29 24.87
C ARG A 12 2.31 -44.02 24.16
N ASN A 13 3.01 -44.15 23.04
CA ASN A 13 3.44 -43.02 22.22
C ASN A 13 2.24 -42.37 21.51
N ASP A 14 1.27 -43.15 21.04
CA ASP A 14 0.03 -42.64 20.42
C ASP A 14 -0.83 -41.88 21.44
N GLY A 15 -0.89 -42.34 22.69
CA GLY A 15 -1.58 -41.64 23.78
C GLY A 15 -0.95 -40.30 24.14
N LEU A 16 0.39 -40.23 24.22
CA LEU A 16 1.10 -38.98 24.47
C LEU A 16 0.98 -38.01 23.29
N LEU A 17 1.10 -38.51 22.06
CA LEU A 17 0.94 -37.70 20.85
C LEU A 17 -0.46 -37.10 20.77
N SER A 18 -1.50 -37.91 21.00
CA SER A 18 -2.88 -37.43 21.04
C SER A 18 -3.11 -36.42 22.17
N PHE A 19 -2.53 -36.65 23.35
CA PHE A 19 -2.59 -35.67 24.44
C PHE A 19 -1.94 -34.34 24.06
N VAL A 20 -0.73 -34.36 23.47
CA VAL A 20 -0.04 -33.14 23.03
C VAL A 20 -0.81 -32.43 21.93
N GLU A 21 -1.37 -33.16 20.97
CA GLU A 21 -2.19 -32.57 19.90
C GLU A 21 -3.45 -31.90 20.44
N ASN A 22 -4.16 -32.56 21.38
CA ASN A 22 -5.32 -31.98 22.03
C ASN A 22 -4.94 -30.77 22.89
N PHE A 23 -3.81 -30.82 23.62
CA PHE A 23 -3.32 -29.69 24.37
C PHE A 23 -2.99 -28.49 23.46
N VAL A 24 -2.31 -28.75 22.34
CA VAL A 24 -1.97 -27.69 21.38
C VAL A 24 -3.24 -27.05 20.82
N LYS A 25 -4.19 -27.89 20.38
CA LYS A 25 -5.44 -27.44 19.78
C LYS A 25 -6.36 -26.71 20.75
N ASP A 26 -6.59 -27.27 21.93
CA ASP A 26 -7.66 -26.85 22.83
C ASP A 26 -7.19 -25.80 23.86
N HIS A 27 -5.87 -25.71 24.11
CA HIS A 27 -5.30 -24.80 25.11
C HIS A 27 -4.26 -23.84 24.55
N PHE A 28 -3.23 -24.36 23.87
CA PHE A 28 -2.12 -23.51 23.42
C PHE A 28 -2.55 -22.52 22.33
N LEU A 29 -3.10 -23.00 21.20
CA LEU A 29 -3.48 -22.15 20.07
C LEU A 29 -4.52 -21.08 20.44
N PRO A 30 -5.58 -21.36 21.21
CA PRO A 30 -6.52 -20.34 21.64
C PRO A 30 -5.87 -19.27 22.54
N THR A 31 -5.01 -19.69 23.48
CA THR A 31 -4.31 -18.75 24.38
C THR A 31 -3.38 -17.85 23.58
N MET A 32 -2.59 -18.43 22.67
CA MET A 32 -1.70 -17.70 21.77
C MET A 32 -2.48 -16.73 20.88
N PHE A 33 -3.62 -17.15 20.33
CA PHE A 33 -4.45 -16.27 19.50
C PHE A 33 -4.91 -15.02 20.26
N VAL A 34 -5.31 -15.18 21.53
CA VAL A 34 -5.70 -14.05 22.37
C VAL A 34 -4.54 -13.07 22.56
N ASP A 35 -3.34 -13.56 22.82
CA ASP A 35 -2.17 -12.71 23.04
C ASP A 35 -1.70 -12.01 21.76
N TYR A 36 -1.69 -12.68 20.62
CA TYR A 36 -1.40 -12.04 19.32
C TYR A 36 -2.46 -11.03 18.93
N ARG A 37 -3.74 -11.34 19.18
CA ARG A 37 -4.83 -10.40 18.95
C ARG A 37 -4.67 -9.13 19.79
N LYS A 38 -4.21 -9.24 21.05
CA LYS A 38 -3.88 -8.08 21.89
C LYS A 38 -2.68 -7.32 21.32
N GLY A 39 -1.62 -8.02 20.91
CA GLY A 39 -0.44 -7.42 20.29
C GLY A 39 -0.79 -6.63 19.01
N VAL A 40 -1.58 -7.23 18.12
CA VAL A 40 -2.11 -6.58 16.90
C VAL A 40 -2.93 -5.36 17.26
N GLN A 41 -3.84 -5.48 18.23
CA GLN A 41 -4.63 -4.34 18.70
C GLN A 41 -3.72 -3.22 19.18
N GLN A 42 -2.74 -3.51 20.04
CA GLN A 42 -1.82 -2.52 20.56
C GLN A 42 -0.99 -1.85 19.46
N ALA A 43 -0.55 -2.63 18.46
CA ALA A 43 0.25 -2.14 17.34
C ALA A 43 -0.49 -1.12 16.48
N ILE A 44 -1.82 -1.20 16.35
CA ILE A 44 -2.60 -0.34 15.43
C ILE A 44 -3.57 0.63 16.13
N SER A 45 -3.77 0.51 17.45
CA SER A 45 -4.72 1.36 18.19
C SER A 45 -4.24 2.79 18.38
N SER A 46 -2.93 2.99 18.54
CA SER A 46 -2.38 4.30 18.83
C SER A 46 -2.26 5.15 17.56
N PRO A 47 -2.62 6.45 17.58
CA PRO A 47 -2.31 7.37 16.49
C PRO A 47 -0.81 7.42 16.18
N ALA A 48 0.05 7.19 17.18
CA ALA A 48 1.50 7.15 17.01
C ALA A 48 1.99 6.00 16.12
N ALA A 49 1.17 4.96 15.91
CA ALA A 49 1.46 3.84 15.02
C ALA A 49 1.44 4.23 13.54
N PHE A 50 0.64 5.25 13.21
CA PHE A 50 0.47 5.81 11.87
C PHE A 50 1.20 7.14 11.71
N ARG A 51 1.99 7.58 12.70
CA ARG A 51 2.79 8.79 12.59
C ARG A 51 4.01 8.52 11.71
N PRO A 52 4.16 9.22 10.56
CA PRO A 52 5.36 9.14 9.74
C PRO A 52 6.61 9.47 10.55
N ARG A 53 7.67 8.67 10.40
CA ARG A 53 8.97 8.91 11.04
C ARG A 53 10.06 8.67 10.01
N ALA A 54 10.73 9.74 9.63
CA ALA A 54 11.98 9.70 8.90
C ALA A 54 12.99 10.62 9.59
N HIS A 55 14.27 10.35 9.41
CA HIS A 55 15.29 11.26 9.90
C HIS A 55 15.27 12.52 9.02
N ALA A 56 15.39 13.71 9.62
CA ALA A 56 15.19 15.00 8.95
C ALA A 56 16.16 15.29 7.78
N ALA A 57 17.20 14.47 7.59
CA ALA A 57 18.14 14.55 6.47
C ALA A 57 18.24 13.23 5.67
N ALA A 58 17.34 12.27 5.90
CA ALA A 58 17.41 10.97 5.26
C ALA A 58 16.80 10.99 3.87
N THR A 59 17.59 10.55 2.89
CA THR A 59 17.08 10.11 1.59
C THR A 59 16.29 8.82 1.78
N TYR A 60 15.18 8.70 1.03
CA TYR A 60 14.40 7.46 0.99
C TYR A 60 15.31 6.24 0.76
N THR A 61 15.09 5.19 1.55
CA THR A 61 15.84 3.94 1.46
C THR A 61 14.88 2.76 1.35
N PRO A 62 15.02 1.85 0.37
CA PRO A 62 14.07 0.76 0.15
C PRO A 62 14.23 -0.44 1.12
N LEU A 63 15.30 -0.46 1.92
CA LEU A 63 15.64 -1.57 2.82
C LEU A 63 15.32 -1.22 4.28
N ILE A 64 14.62 -2.12 4.99
CA ILE A 64 14.26 -1.94 6.41
C ILE A 64 15.50 -1.72 7.28
N GLU A 65 16.54 -2.53 7.10
CA GLU A 65 17.78 -2.48 7.88
C GLU A 65 18.50 -1.13 7.78
N LYS A 66 18.29 -0.42 6.66
CA LYS A 66 18.88 0.88 6.40
C LYS A 66 17.91 2.03 6.67
N GLY A 67 16.80 1.78 7.38
CA GLY A 67 15.87 2.80 7.83
C GLY A 67 14.77 3.17 6.82
N ARG A 68 14.26 2.20 6.05
CA ARG A 68 13.05 2.43 5.22
C ARG A 68 11.92 3.01 6.09
N PRO A 69 11.22 4.06 5.63
CA PRO A 69 10.24 4.84 6.42
C PRO A 69 8.88 4.12 6.56
N VAL A 70 8.88 2.87 7.02
CA VAL A 70 7.65 2.10 7.24
C VAL A 70 6.96 2.55 8.53
N LEU A 71 5.64 2.76 8.46
CA LEU A 71 4.81 3.07 9.62
C LEU A 71 4.96 1.98 10.69
N GLN A 72 5.18 2.43 11.93
CA GLN A 72 5.53 1.53 13.04
C GLN A 72 4.46 0.47 13.31
N GLY A 73 3.17 0.83 13.16
CA GLY A 73 2.09 -0.13 13.26
C GLY A 73 2.21 -1.25 12.23
N LEU A 74 2.44 -0.90 10.96
CA LEU A 74 2.54 -1.87 9.86
C LEU A 74 3.81 -2.73 9.97
N LEU A 75 4.92 -2.15 10.44
CA LEU A 75 6.15 -2.91 10.70
C LEU A 75 5.97 -3.94 11.83
N ALA A 76 5.27 -3.56 12.91
CA ALA A 76 4.95 -4.48 14.00
C ALA A 76 4.02 -5.63 13.53
N ILE A 77 3.02 -5.32 12.69
CA ILE A 77 2.13 -6.34 12.13
C ILE A 77 2.88 -7.31 11.21
N ASP A 78 3.81 -6.81 10.38
CA ASP A 78 4.68 -7.66 9.57
C ASP A 78 5.49 -8.64 10.43
N PHE A 79 6.10 -8.16 11.53
CA PHE A 79 6.84 -9.01 12.45
C PHE A 79 5.96 -10.11 13.07
N LEU A 80 4.78 -9.73 13.60
CA LEU A 80 3.83 -10.67 14.19
C LEU A 80 3.34 -11.72 13.18
N ALA A 81 3.03 -11.29 11.94
CA ALA A 81 2.60 -12.19 10.89
C ALA A 81 3.70 -13.21 10.52
N ARG A 82 4.96 -12.76 10.39
CA ARG A 82 6.10 -13.64 10.12
C ARG A 82 6.30 -14.68 11.20
N GLU A 83 6.18 -14.28 12.46
CA GLU A 83 6.34 -15.18 13.60
C GLU A 83 5.28 -16.30 13.59
N VAL A 84 4.01 -15.95 13.42
CA VAL A 84 2.91 -16.94 13.36
C VAL A 84 3.03 -17.87 12.15
N ILE A 85 3.48 -17.37 11.00
CA ILE A 85 3.77 -18.22 9.82
C ILE A 85 4.98 -19.14 10.08
N GLY A 86 6.00 -18.68 10.81
CA GLY A 86 7.10 -19.54 11.26
C GLY A 86 6.61 -20.71 12.11
N TRP A 87 5.60 -20.49 12.95
CA TRP A 87 4.96 -21.57 13.70
C TRP A 87 4.11 -22.49 12.85
N ALA A 88 3.44 -21.96 11.82
CA ALA A 88 2.71 -22.79 10.87
C ALA A 88 3.64 -23.78 10.16
N GLN A 89 4.89 -23.38 9.88
CA GLN A 89 5.92 -24.25 9.32
C GLN A 89 6.42 -25.28 10.35
N ALA A 90 6.62 -24.86 11.60
CA ALA A 90 7.05 -25.76 12.67
C ALA A 90 5.96 -26.75 13.12
N MET A 91 4.68 -26.42 12.92
CA MET A 91 3.52 -27.22 13.30
C MET A 91 2.56 -27.46 12.12
N PRO A 92 2.93 -28.28 11.12
CA PRO A 92 2.15 -28.46 9.89
C PRO A 92 0.70 -28.91 10.11
N LYS A 93 0.44 -29.71 11.16
CA LYS A 93 -0.92 -30.19 11.52
C LYS A 93 -1.88 -29.05 11.86
N PHE A 94 -1.36 -27.93 12.37
CA PHE A 94 -2.13 -26.75 12.79
C PHE A 94 -1.94 -25.54 11.88
N ALA A 95 -1.16 -25.66 10.80
CA ALA A 95 -0.81 -24.57 9.90
C ALA A 95 -2.05 -23.83 9.36
N GLY A 96 -3.11 -24.57 9.03
CA GLY A 96 -4.35 -23.97 8.53
C GLY A 96 -5.05 -23.05 9.54
N GLU A 97 -5.00 -23.37 10.83
CA GLU A 97 -5.56 -22.50 11.89
C GLU A 97 -4.68 -21.27 12.13
N LEU A 98 -3.36 -21.45 12.14
CA LEU A 98 -2.40 -20.36 12.30
C LEU A 98 -2.46 -19.36 11.15
N VAL A 99 -2.62 -19.82 9.90
CA VAL A 99 -2.79 -18.94 8.75
C VAL A 99 -4.09 -18.13 8.85
N LYS A 100 -5.19 -18.72 9.34
CA LYS A 100 -6.44 -17.97 9.59
C LYS A 100 -6.28 -16.86 10.63
N TYR A 101 -5.44 -17.08 11.64
CA TYR A 101 -5.11 -16.02 12.60
C TYR A 101 -4.38 -14.87 11.92
N VAL A 102 -3.39 -15.16 11.08
CA VAL A 102 -2.68 -14.14 10.29
C VAL A 102 -3.65 -13.38 9.39
N GLN A 103 -4.56 -14.07 8.69
CA GLN A 103 -5.60 -13.41 7.87
C GLN A 103 -6.43 -12.43 8.71
N THR A 104 -6.91 -12.86 9.87
CA THR A 104 -7.70 -12.00 10.78
C THR A 104 -6.91 -10.76 11.21
N PHE A 105 -5.60 -10.89 11.44
CA PHE A 105 -4.73 -9.77 11.83
C PHE A 105 -4.51 -8.79 10.67
N LEU A 106 -4.33 -9.32 9.46
CA LEU A 106 -4.16 -8.53 8.25
C LEU A 106 -5.46 -7.78 7.90
N GLU A 107 -6.63 -8.44 7.93
CA GLU A 107 -7.93 -7.78 7.74
C GLU A 107 -8.11 -6.58 8.67
N ARG A 108 -7.84 -6.78 9.97
CA ARG A 108 -7.99 -5.72 10.97
C ARG A 108 -7.02 -4.57 10.76
N THR A 109 -5.79 -4.89 10.34
CA THR A 109 -4.76 -3.89 10.04
C THR A 109 -5.13 -3.10 8.79
N TYR A 110 -5.62 -3.77 7.75
CA TYR A 110 -6.09 -3.15 6.52
C TYR A 110 -7.22 -2.16 6.81
N GLU A 111 -8.24 -2.55 7.59
CA GLU A 111 -9.35 -1.66 7.92
C GLU A 111 -8.88 -0.40 8.67
N ARG A 112 -7.87 -0.54 9.54
CA ARG A 112 -7.27 0.62 10.21
C ARG A 112 -6.50 1.52 9.24
N CYS A 113 -5.76 0.94 8.29
CA CYS A 113 -5.09 1.70 7.23
C CYS A 113 -6.11 2.45 6.37
N ARG A 114 -7.20 1.77 5.99
CA ARG A 114 -8.32 2.35 5.23
C ARG A 114 -8.98 3.49 5.99
N THR A 115 -9.22 3.32 7.30
CA THR A 115 -9.74 4.38 8.16
C THR A 115 -8.80 5.60 8.15
N SER A 116 -7.49 5.39 8.31
CA SER A 116 -6.49 6.46 8.28
C SER A 116 -6.43 7.17 6.92
N TYR A 117 -6.59 6.44 5.82
CA TYR A 117 -6.70 6.98 4.48
C TYR A 117 -7.97 7.84 4.35
N MET A 118 -9.13 7.32 4.75
CA MET A 118 -10.41 8.04 4.69
C MET A 118 -10.37 9.33 5.53
N GLU A 119 -9.82 9.31 6.74
CA GLU A 119 -9.64 10.51 7.58
C GLU A 119 -8.81 11.62 6.89
N ALA A 120 -7.92 11.24 5.97
CA ALA A 120 -7.10 12.18 5.22
C ALA A 120 -7.85 12.78 4.01
N VAL A 121 -8.67 11.98 3.32
CA VAL A 121 -9.17 12.30 1.96
C VAL A 121 -10.68 12.49 1.87
N LEU A 122 -11.45 12.16 2.92
CA LEU A 122 -12.90 12.27 2.90
C LEU A 122 -13.33 13.72 2.61
N GLU A 123 -14.37 13.87 1.79
CA GLU A 123 -14.91 15.16 1.30
C GLU A 123 -13.95 15.96 0.39
N LYS A 124 -12.76 15.43 0.09
CA LYS A 124 -11.80 16.10 -0.78
C LYS A 124 -12.06 15.78 -2.24
N GLN A 125 -11.80 16.76 -3.09
CA GLN A 125 -12.06 16.66 -4.51
C GLN A 125 -11.14 15.62 -5.16
N SER A 126 -9.87 15.52 -4.74
CA SER A 126 -8.96 14.46 -5.17
C SER A 126 -9.52 13.05 -4.94
N TYR A 127 -10.14 12.80 -3.77
CA TYR A 127 -10.77 11.52 -3.47
C TYR A 127 -11.97 11.22 -4.38
N MET A 128 -12.84 12.20 -4.61
CA MET A 128 -13.99 12.02 -5.49
C MET A 128 -13.57 11.74 -6.94
N LEU A 129 -12.49 12.37 -7.40
CA LEU A 129 -12.03 12.27 -8.78
C LEU A 129 -11.36 10.93 -9.09
N ILE A 130 -10.57 10.38 -8.16
CA ILE A 130 -9.91 9.08 -8.40
C ILE A 130 -10.91 7.92 -8.52
N GLY A 131 -12.13 8.09 -8.00
CA GLY A 131 -13.22 7.12 -8.16
C GLY A 131 -13.97 7.24 -9.50
N ARG A 132 -13.68 8.26 -10.32
CA ARG A 132 -14.30 8.40 -11.63
C ARG A 132 -13.57 7.54 -12.67
N HIS A 133 -14.34 6.81 -13.47
CA HIS A 133 -13.78 5.88 -14.44
C HIS A 133 -12.96 6.57 -15.53
N ASP A 134 -13.42 7.73 -16.03
CA ASP A 134 -12.71 8.52 -17.06
C ASP A 134 -11.30 8.91 -16.58
N ILE A 135 -11.20 9.47 -15.38
CA ILE A 135 -9.93 9.86 -14.76
C ILE A 135 -9.07 8.63 -14.46
N GLU A 136 -9.64 7.58 -13.88
CA GLU A 136 -8.89 6.36 -13.59
C GLU A 136 -8.28 5.76 -14.86
N LYS A 137 -9.03 5.74 -15.97
CA LYS A 137 -8.55 5.25 -17.26
C LYS A 137 -7.35 6.07 -17.74
N LEU A 138 -7.44 7.40 -17.71
CA LEU A 138 -6.36 8.30 -18.13
C LEU A 138 -5.12 8.13 -17.25
N MET A 139 -5.29 8.08 -15.93
CA MET A 139 -4.19 7.89 -14.98
C MET A 139 -3.46 6.54 -15.17
N ARG A 140 -4.15 5.50 -15.65
CA ARG A 140 -3.54 4.21 -15.97
C ARG A 140 -2.77 4.24 -17.30
N LEU A 141 -3.21 5.04 -18.26
CA LEU A 141 -2.56 5.18 -19.57
C LEU A 141 -1.34 6.10 -19.52
N ASP A 142 -1.31 7.04 -18.57
CA ASP A 142 -0.21 7.96 -18.36
C ASP A 142 1.17 7.25 -18.23
N PRO A 143 2.23 7.67 -18.92
CA PRO A 143 3.54 7.02 -18.87
C PRO A 143 4.16 6.94 -17.48
N SER A 144 3.98 7.96 -16.65
CA SER A 144 4.52 8.00 -15.30
C SER A 144 3.84 6.99 -14.35
N SER A 145 2.71 6.41 -14.76
CA SER A 145 2.08 5.26 -14.09
C SER A 145 2.94 3.99 -14.10
N ALA A 146 4.07 3.96 -14.82
CA ALA A 146 4.98 2.82 -14.88
C ALA A 146 5.49 2.35 -13.49
N CYS A 147 5.49 3.23 -12.48
CA CYS A 147 5.85 2.86 -11.11
C CYS A 147 4.72 2.14 -10.33
N LEU A 148 3.51 2.06 -10.89
CA LEU A 148 2.33 1.43 -10.30
C LEU A 148 2.21 -0.04 -10.75
N PRO A 149 1.83 -0.96 -9.82
CA PRO A 149 1.79 -2.40 -10.08
C PRO A 149 0.81 -2.84 -11.18
N ASP A 150 -0.30 -2.14 -11.38
CA ASP A 150 -1.31 -2.51 -12.40
C ASP A 150 -0.90 -2.15 -13.85
N SER A 151 0.31 -1.62 -14.06
CA SER A 151 0.83 -1.35 -15.41
C SER A 151 1.29 -2.61 -16.15
N LEU A 152 1.28 -3.77 -15.50
CA LEU A 152 1.78 -5.05 -16.05
C LEU A 152 1.00 -5.56 -17.28
N ASP A 153 -0.28 -5.21 -17.44
CA ASP A 153 -1.02 -5.53 -18.68
C ASP A 153 -0.52 -4.74 -19.92
N ARG A 154 0.35 -3.74 -19.71
CA ARG A 154 0.92 -2.92 -20.78
C ARG A 154 2.20 -3.51 -21.38
N SER A 155 2.88 -4.45 -20.71
CA SER A 155 4.11 -5.04 -21.28
C SER A 155 3.84 -5.97 -22.47
N SER A 156 2.58 -6.33 -22.73
CA SER A 156 2.16 -7.17 -23.86
C SER A 156 1.56 -6.37 -25.03
N MET A 157 1.29 -5.07 -24.87
CA MET A 157 0.62 -4.25 -25.89
C MET A 157 1.28 -2.86 -25.93
N ASN A 158 2.05 -2.61 -27.00
CA ASN A 158 2.72 -1.35 -27.36
C ASN A 158 3.94 -0.89 -26.53
N ASN A 159 5.12 -1.37 -26.93
CA ASN A 159 6.39 -0.68 -26.71
C ASN A 159 6.62 0.52 -27.68
N ASN A 160 5.57 1.02 -28.32
CA ASN A 160 5.63 2.11 -29.32
C ASN A 160 4.50 3.15 -29.11
N THR A 161 4.22 3.58 -27.89
CA THR A 161 3.41 4.80 -27.70
C THR A 161 4.29 6.01 -28.02
N GLY A 162 3.96 6.73 -29.09
CA GLY A 162 4.71 7.93 -29.47
C GLY A 162 4.50 9.08 -28.50
N ASP A 163 5.44 10.02 -28.45
CA ASP A 163 5.42 11.23 -27.61
C ASP A 163 4.14 12.07 -27.80
N ALA A 164 3.51 11.97 -28.98
CA ALA A 164 2.25 12.63 -29.30
C ALA A 164 1.04 12.01 -28.57
N GLU A 165 0.97 10.68 -28.45
CA GLU A 165 -0.14 9.99 -27.76
C GLU A 165 -0.08 10.24 -26.25
N THR A 166 1.13 10.37 -25.70
CA THR A 166 1.33 10.67 -24.28
C THR A 166 0.95 12.10 -23.94
N ALA A 167 1.28 13.06 -24.81
CA ALA A 167 0.85 14.44 -24.66
C ALA A 167 -0.69 14.58 -24.75
N GLU A 168 -1.34 13.77 -25.60
CA GLU A 168 -2.81 13.75 -25.73
C GLU A 168 -3.49 13.28 -24.44
N ILE A 169 -2.98 12.21 -23.81
CA ILE A 169 -3.52 11.70 -22.53
C ILE A 169 -3.39 12.75 -21.41
N GLU A 170 -2.24 13.41 -21.31
CA GLU A 170 -2.02 14.47 -20.31
C GLU A 170 -2.92 15.69 -20.56
N LEU A 171 -3.15 16.04 -21.82
CA LEU A 171 -4.04 17.14 -22.21
C LEU A 171 -5.50 16.81 -21.87
N GLU A 172 -5.99 15.61 -22.19
CA GLU A 172 -7.35 15.17 -21.86
C GLU A 172 -7.59 15.20 -20.34
N LEU A 173 -6.62 14.70 -19.55
CA LEU A 173 -6.69 14.77 -18.10
C LEU A 173 -6.69 16.23 -17.61
N SER A 174 -5.83 17.08 -18.15
CA SER A 174 -5.76 18.50 -17.81
C SER A 174 -7.08 19.22 -18.10
N ASP A 175 -7.72 18.92 -19.23
CA ASP A 175 -8.99 19.51 -19.64
C ASP A 175 -10.13 19.14 -18.70
N ILE A 176 -10.21 17.86 -18.30
CA ILE A 176 -11.16 17.41 -17.29
C ILE A 176 -10.94 18.16 -15.98
N LEU A 177 -9.69 18.29 -15.51
CA LEU A 177 -9.40 18.96 -14.24
C LEU A 177 -9.66 20.47 -14.29
N LEU A 178 -9.28 21.16 -15.38
CA LEU A 178 -9.51 22.59 -15.56
C LEU A 178 -11.00 22.94 -15.67
N SER A 179 -11.83 22.01 -16.14
CA SER A 179 -13.29 22.15 -16.17
C SER A 179 -13.93 22.22 -14.77
N LEU A 180 -13.18 21.88 -13.71
CA LEU A 180 -13.65 21.89 -12.33
C LEU A 180 -13.51 23.26 -11.65
N ARG A 181 -12.96 24.27 -12.34
CA ARG A 181 -12.85 25.65 -11.82
C ARG A 181 -14.25 26.24 -11.57
N PRO A 182 -14.44 27.07 -10.52
CA PRO A 182 -13.45 27.44 -9.51
C PRO A 182 -13.25 26.34 -8.47
N ILE A 183 -12.00 26.04 -8.14
CA ILE A 183 -11.67 25.14 -7.03
C ILE A 183 -11.73 25.93 -5.74
N LYS A 184 -12.47 25.40 -4.76
CA LYS A 184 -12.56 26.01 -3.43
C LYS A 184 -11.51 25.46 -2.48
N GLN A 185 -11.10 26.29 -1.52
CA GLN A 185 -10.02 25.95 -0.61
C GLN A 185 -10.33 24.74 0.28
N GLU A 186 -11.59 24.60 0.71
CA GLU A 186 -12.10 23.50 1.53
C GLU A 186 -12.07 22.14 0.83
N ASN A 187 -12.08 22.12 -0.50
CA ASN A 187 -12.06 20.90 -1.31
C ASN A 187 -10.68 20.26 -1.39
N LEU A 188 -9.63 20.99 -0.97
CA LEU A 188 -8.24 20.54 -1.00
C LEU A 188 -7.77 20.04 0.37
N ILE A 189 -6.72 19.23 0.36
CA ILE A 189 -5.99 18.74 1.53
C ILE A 189 -4.97 19.82 1.93
N ARG A 190 -5.34 20.62 2.94
CA ARG A 190 -4.52 21.75 3.42
C ARG A 190 -3.48 21.36 4.46
N ASP A 191 -3.68 20.25 5.16
CA ASP A 191 -2.76 19.75 6.17
C ASP A 191 -1.66 18.92 5.52
N ASP A 192 -0.44 19.48 5.45
CA ASP A 192 0.72 18.80 4.88
C ASP A 192 1.03 17.48 5.60
N ASN A 193 0.70 17.35 6.90
CA ASN A 193 0.87 16.09 7.62
C ASN A 193 -0.01 14.97 7.04
N LYS A 194 -1.19 15.30 6.50
CA LYS A 194 -2.06 14.32 5.82
C LYS A 194 -1.44 13.88 4.49
N LEU A 195 -0.79 14.79 3.77
CA LEU A 195 -0.07 14.44 2.52
C LEU A 195 1.12 13.52 2.81
N ILE A 196 1.92 13.86 3.83
CA ILE A 196 3.05 13.03 4.28
C ILE A 196 2.55 11.66 4.76
N LEU A 197 1.42 11.63 5.48
CA LEU A 197 0.78 10.39 5.90
C LEU A 197 0.39 9.52 4.70
N LEU A 198 -0.28 10.06 3.69
CA LEU A 198 -0.65 9.33 2.47
C LEU A 198 0.58 8.76 1.75
N ALA A 199 1.66 9.54 1.67
CA ALA A 199 2.92 9.11 1.07
C ALA A 199 3.52 7.93 1.84
N SER A 200 3.58 8.05 3.16
CA SER A 200 4.09 7.02 4.08
C SER A 200 3.22 5.77 4.08
N LEU A 201 1.90 5.95 4.01
CA LEU A 201 0.93 4.86 3.95
C LEU A 201 1.08 4.09 2.64
N SER A 202 1.27 4.77 1.50
CA SER A 202 1.56 4.10 0.22
C SER A 202 2.81 3.23 0.29
N ASP A 203 3.92 3.74 0.85
CA ASP A 203 5.14 2.95 0.92
C ASP A 203 5.01 1.76 1.89
N SER A 204 4.38 1.99 3.04
CA SER A 204 4.21 0.98 4.09
C SER A 204 3.24 -0.13 3.67
N LEU A 205 2.14 0.21 3.01
CA LEU A 205 1.19 -0.78 2.49
C LEU A 205 1.82 -1.64 1.40
N LYS A 206 2.61 -1.04 0.50
CA LYS A 206 3.39 -1.80 -0.50
C LYS A 206 4.38 -2.75 0.17
N TYR A 207 5.11 -2.27 1.18
CA TYR A 207 6.02 -3.12 1.96
C TYR A 207 5.30 -4.33 2.57
N VAL A 208 4.16 -4.12 3.22
CA VAL A 208 3.37 -5.19 3.83
C VAL A 208 2.84 -6.14 2.77
N ALA A 209 2.32 -5.65 1.64
CA ALA A 209 1.86 -6.50 0.53
C ALA A 209 2.97 -7.42 0.00
N ASP A 210 4.16 -6.88 -0.26
CA ASP A 210 5.32 -7.66 -0.69
C ASP A 210 5.73 -8.69 0.38
N SER A 211 5.54 -8.36 1.66
CA SER A 211 5.76 -9.30 2.76
C SER A 211 4.72 -10.43 2.80
N ILE A 212 3.43 -10.11 2.65
CA ILE A 212 2.34 -11.09 2.59
C ILE A 212 2.57 -12.06 1.43
N GLU A 213 2.97 -11.57 0.26
CA GLU A 213 3.24 -12.42 -0.90
C GLU A 213 4.40 -13.39 -0.64
N ARG A 214 5.51 -12.91 -0.07
CA ARG A 214 6.64 -13.76 0.34
C ARG A 214 6.22 -14.82 1.37
N LEU A 215 5.36 -14.45 2.32
CA LEU A 215 4.81 -15.39 3.30
C LEU A 215 3.95 -16.47 2.64
N GLY A 216 3.08 -16.09 1.70
CA GLY A 216 2.30 -17.03 0.90
C GLY A 216 3.18 -18.03 0.14
N GLN A 217 4.24 -17.55 -0.52
CA GLN A 217 5.18 -18.42 -1.24
C GLN A 217 5.93 -19.40 -0.32
N THR A 218 6.29 -18.96 0.89
CA THR A 218 7.01 -19.80 1.87
C THR A 218 6.09 -20.88 2.45
N ALA A 219 4.81 -20.56 2.69
CA ALA A 219 3.81 -21.53 3.12
C ALA A 219 3.62 -22.66 2.08
N VAL A 220 3.59 -22.35 0.77
CA VAL A 220 3.47 -23.35 -0.30
C VAL A 220 4.63 -24.34 -0.33
N ARG A 221 5.88 -23.86 -0.23
CA ARG A 221 7.09 -24.71 -0.34
C ARG A 221 7.18 -25.75 0.78
N SER A 222 6.74 -25.40 1.99
CA SER A 222 6.72 -26.31 3.14
C SER A 222 5.70 -27.46 2.97
N SER A 223 4.60 -27.23 2.25
CA SER A 223 3.58 -28.27 2.00
C SER A 223 4.03 -29.30 0.98
N ASN A 224 4.83 -28.91 -0.02
CA ASN A 224 5.24 -29.80 -1.11
C ASN A 224 6.40 -30.74 -0.72
N GLN A 225 7.28 -30.32 0.20
CA GLN A 225 8.41 -31.15 0.64
C GLN A 225 7.99 -32.34 1.52
N VAL A 226 6.83 -32.26 2.19
CA VAL A 226 6.31 -33.35 3.02
C VAL A 226 5.66 -34.47 2.17
N GLU A 227 5.31 -34.19 0.91
CA GLU A 227 4.65 -35.17 0.03
C GLU A 227 5.62 -36.08 -0.76
N GLU A 228 6.91 -35.73 -0.91
CA GLU A 228 7.86 -36.54 -1.70
C GLU A 228 8.44 -37.77 -0.98
N GLU A 229 8.41 -37.84 0.35
CA GLU A 229 8.91 -39.02 1.10
C GLU A 229 7.84 -40.11 1.37
N GLY A 230 6.58 -39.87 0.98
CA GLY A 230 5.44 -40.72 1.35
C GLY A 230 4.60 -41.20 0.17
N LYS A 231 5.18 -42.01 -0.73
CA LYS A 231 4.39 -42.63 -1.82
C LYS A 231 3.30 -43.54 -1.22
N ASN A 232 2.05 -43.24 -1.59
CA ASN A 232 0.79 -43.91 -1.25
C ASN A 232 0.14 -43.56 0.11
N ARG A 233 -0.65 -42.49 0.11
CA ARG A 233 -2.08 -42.52 0.47
C ARG A 233 -2.76 -41.21 0.07
N ARG A 234 -3.78 -41.29 -0.79
CA ARG A 234 -4.66 -40.17 -1.14
C ARG A 234 -5.37 -39.69 0.15
N GLN A 235 -4.93 -38.56 0.70
CA GLN A 235 -5.66 -37.78 1.72
C GLN A 235 -5.95 -36.36 1.22
N PRO A 236 -6.99 -35.68 1.71
CA PRO A 236 -7.58 -34.51 1.04
C PRO A 236 -6.87 -33.16 1.33
N HIS A 237 -5.71 -33.14 1.99
CA HIS A 237 -5.17 -31.93 2.62
C HIS A 237 -4.44 -30.97 1.65
N SER A 238 -4.02 -31.43 0.47
CA SER A 238 -3.40 -30.60 -0.58
C SER A 238 -4.32 -29.48 -1.12
N ARG A 239 -5.66 -29.68 -1.11
CA ARG A 239 -6.62 -28.65 -1.56
C ARG A 239 -6.77 -27.46 -0.60
N THR A 240 -6.44 -27.62 0.67
CA THR A 240 -6.62 -26.55 1.68
C THR A 240 -5.43 -25.60 1.71
N GLY A 241 -4.20 -26.11 1.54
CA GLY A 241 -2.99 -25.28 1.49
C GLY A 241 -2.96 -24.34 0.28
N SER A 242 -3.41 -24.80 -0.89
CA SER A 242 -3.50 -23.98 -2.11
C SER A 242 -4.59 -22.90 -2.03
N ALA A 243 -5.69 -23.16 -1.32
CA ALA A 243 -6.75 -22.17 -1.07
C ALA A 243 -6.26 -21.05 -0.13
N LEU A 244 -5.62 -21.40 0.97
CA LEU A 244 -5.08 -20.43 1.95
C LEU A 244 -4.00 -19.52 1.35
N CYS A 245 -3.16 -20.03 0.45
CA CYS A 245 -2.16 -19.22 -0.24
C CYS A 245 -2.78 -18.26 -1.27
N ARG A 246 -3.90 -18.65 -1.89
CA ARG A 246 -4.68 -17.78 -2.78
C ARG A 246 -5.35 -16.64 -2.01
N GLU A 247 -5.83 -16.92 -0.80
CA GLU A 247 -6.41 -15.90 0.09
C GLU A 247 -5.37 -14.86 0.53
N LEU A 248 -4.15 -15.29 0.91
CA LEU A 248 -3.06 -14.35 1.22
C LEU A 248 -2.65 -13.49 0.01
N ALA A 249 -2.63 -14.07 -1.20
CA ALA A 249 -2.38 -13.30 -2.42
C ALA A 249 -3.46 -12.22 -2.63
N SER A 250 -4.74 -12.57 -2.46
CA SER A 250 -5.82 -11.57 -2.54
C SER A 250 -5.69 -10.46 -1.50
N PHE A 251 -5.22 -10.76 -0.27
CA PHE A 251 -4.92 -9.72 0.71
C PHE A 251 -3.78 -8.80 0.26
N ALA A 252 -2.69 -9.35 -0.26
CA ALA A 252 -1.60 -8.53 -0.78
C ALA A 252 -2.09 -7.56 -1.86
N ASP A 253 -3.01 -7.99 -2.72
CA ASP A 253 -3.59 -7.15 -3.76
C ASP A 253 -4.47 -6.02 -3.20
N GLU A 254 -5.29 -6.28 -2.18
CA GLU A 254 -6.07 -5.22 -1.51
C GLU A 254 -5.17 -4.14 -0.87
N TYR A 255 -4.06 -4.56 -0.26
CA TYR A 255 -3.06 -3.62 0.27
C TYR A 255 -2.39 -2.80 -0.84
N ARG A 256 -2.06 -3.43 -1.98
CA ARG A 256 -1.50 -2.73 -3.15
C ARG A 256 -2.46 -1.72 -3.73
N LYS A 257 -3.74 -2.07 -3.89
CA LYS A 257 -4.78 -1.16 -4.37
C LYS A 257 -4.84 0.10 -3.52
N LEU A 258 -4.93 -0.06 -2.20
CA LEU A 258 -4.94 1.09 -1.28
C LEU A 258 -3.63 1.90 -1.34
N ALA A 259 -2.48 1.23 -1.52
CA ALA A 259 -1.20 1.90 -1.71
C ALA A 259 -1.15 2.74 -2.99
N VAL A 260 -1.77 2.27 -4.07
CA VAL A 260 -1.91 2.97 -5.35
C VAL A 260 -2.88 4.13 -5.23
N ASP A 261 -4.01 3.95 -4.56
CA ASP A 261 -5.00 5.00 -4.35
C ASP A 261 -4.42 6.18 -3.55
N CYS A 262 -3.53 5.91 -2.59
CA CYS A 262 -2.77 6.97 -1.92
C CYS A 262 -1.96 7.82 -2.92
N LEU A 263 -1.27 7.19 -3.89
CA LEU A 263 -0.48 7.90 -4.90
C LEU A 263 -1.36 8.66 -5.88
N LYS A 264 -2.46 8.04 -6.32
CA LYS A 264 -3.43 8.68 -7.23
C LYS A 264 -4.02 9.94 -6.59
N VAL A 265 -4.45 9.86 -5.32
CA VAL A 265 -4.95 11.03 -4.58
C VAL A 265 -3.90 12.12 -4.53
N LEU A 266 -2.66 11.79 -4.12
CA LEU A 266 -1.59 12.77 -4.00
C LEU A 266 -1.30 13.48 -5.33
N ARG A 267 -1.29 12.74 -6.45
CA ARG A 267 -1.11 13.32 -7.77
C ARG A 267 -2.22 14.30 -8.13
N ILE A 268 -3.47 13.84 -8.05
CA ILE A 268 -4.62 14.70 -8.36
C ILE A 268 -4.65 15.91 -7.42
N GLU A 269 -4.26 15.75 -6.16
CA GLU A 269 -4.18 16.85 -5.20
C GLU A 269 -3.17 17.92 -5.63
N MET A 270 -1.96 17.55 -6.07
CA MET A 270 -0.97 18.53 -6.54
C MET A 270 -1.43 19.25 -7.82
N GLN A 271 -2.11 18.52 -8.70
CA GLN A 271 -2.71 19.04 -9.91
C GLN A 271 -3.86 20.03 -9.61
N LEU A 272 -4.75 19.70 -8.67
CA LEU A 272 -5.82 20.60 -8.24
C LEU A 272 -5.30 21.82 -7.47
N GLU A 273 -4.24 21.67 -6.66
CA GLU A 273 -3.58 22.80 -6.00
C GLU A 273 -3.03 23.78 -7.04
N THR A 274 -2.44 23.26 -8.12
CA THR A 274 -1.95 24.09 -9.24
C THR A 274 -3.10 24.89 -9.87
N ILE A 275 -4.23 24.25 -10.15
CA ILE A 275 -5.41 24.95 -10.69
C ILE A 275 -5.95 25.98 -9.69
N PHE A 276 -5.95 25.67 -8.39
CA PHE A 276 -6.42 26.55 -7.33
C PHE A 276 -5.62 27.87 -7.24
N HIS A 277 -4.32 27.85 -7.47
CA HIS A 277 -3.51 29.06 -7.53
C HIS A 277 -3.63 29.75 -8.89
N MET A 278 -3.54 29.00 -9.99
CA MET A 278 -3.57 29.55 -11.34
C MET A 278 -4.91 30.20 -11.71
N GLN A 279 -6.03 29.81 -11.08
CA GLN A 279 -7.33 30.47 -11.32
C GLN A 279 -7.36 31.95 -10.86
N GLU A 280 -6.41 32.41 -10.03
CA GLU A 280 -6.30 33.82 -9.64
C GLU A 280 -5.91 34.72 -10.82
N MET A 281 -5.16 34.19 -11.79
CA MET A 281 -4.81 34.86 -13.04
C MET A 281 -6.04 35.40 -13.78
N ASN A 282 -7.17 34.70 -13.74
CA ASN A 282 -8.43 35.11 -14.39
C ASN A 282 -9.05 36.36 -13.76
N SER A 283 -8.59 36.76 -12.58
CA SER A 283 -9.05 37.96 -11.86
C SER A 283 -8.09 39.15 -11.98
N ARG A 284 -6.93 38.98 -12.60
CA ARG A 284 -5.91 40.03 -12.75
C ARG A 284 -5.99 40.69 -14.13
N GLU A 285 -5.75 41.99 -14.18
CA GLU A 285 -5.60 42.76 -15.42
C GLU A 285 -4.11 42.95 -15.70
N TYR A 286 -3.64 42.40 -16.82
CA TYR A 286 -2.25 42.53 -17.26
C TYR A 286 -2.11 43.72 -18.20
N VAL A 287 -1.21 44.63 -17.86
CA VAL A 287 -0.80 45.75 -18.71
C VAL A 287 0.55 45.40 -19.32
N ASP A 288 0.77 45.80 -20.57
CA ASP A 288 2.06 45.64 -21.26
C ASP A 288 3.10 46.59 -20.61
N ASP A 289 3.68 46.13 -19.51
CA ASP A 289 4.74 46.79 -18.77
C ASP A 289 6.06 46.08 -19.07
N GLN A 290 6.93 46.75 -19.83
CA GLN A 290 8.24 46.22 -20.23
C GLN A 290 9.21 46.11 -19.05
N ASP A 291 8.90 46.74 -17.91
CA ASP A 291 9.70 46.72 -16.69
C ASP A 291 9.17 45.68 -15.67
N ALA A 292 8.17 44.86 -16.03
CA ALA A 292 7.66 43.79 -15.16
C ALA A 292 8.68 42.64 -15.04
N GLU A 293 9.53 42.68 -14.02
CA GLU A 293 10.55 41.65 -13.76
C GLU A 293 10.11 40.56 -12.77
N GLU A 294 9.10 40.80 -11.94
CA GLU A 294 8.71 39.88 -10.85
C GLU A 294 7.48 39.02 -11.21
N PRO A 295 7.48 37.71 -10.85
CA PRO A 295 6.33 36.86 -11.04
C PRO A 295 5.19 37.23 -10.07
N ASP A 296 3.94 37.00 -10.49
CA ASP A 296 2.78 37.21 -9.64
C ASP A 296 2.83 36.42 -8.30
N ASP A 297 2.30 37.00 -7.23
CA ASP A 297 2.26 36.39 -5.89
C ASP A 297 1.69 34.97 -5.87
N PHE A 298 0.66 34.68 -6.68
CA PHE A 298 0.07 33.33 -6.75
C PHE A 298 1.01 32.31 -7.38
N ILE A 299 1.89 32.72 -8.30
CA ILE A 299 2.95 31.88 -8.87
C ILE A 299 4.03 31.60 -7.83
N ILE A 300 4.43 32.63 -7.08
CA ILE A 300 5.40 32.48 -5.98
C ILE A 300 4.84 31.52 -4.91
N SER A 301 3.58 31.73 -4.51
CA SER A 301 2.89 30.89 -3.52
C SER A 301 2.79 29.43 -3.96
N LEU A 302 2.35 29.19 -5.20
CA LEU A 302 2.28 27.86 -5.79
C LEU A 302 3.65 27.18 -5.81
N THR A 303 4.68 27.86 -6.33
CA THR A 303 6.02 27.29 -6.48
C THR A 303 6.63 26.95 -5.11
N ALA A 304 6.50 27.85 -4.13
CA ALA A 304 6.96 27.63 -2.77
C ALA A 304 6.24 26.44 -2.12
N GLN A 305 4.91 26.33 -2.30
CA GLN A 305 4.12 25.26 -1.71
C GLN A 305 4.44 23.89 -2.33
N ILE A 306 4.54 23.78 -3.65
CA ILE A 306 4.89 22.54 -4.34
C ILE A 306 6.31 22.09 -3.97
N THR A 307 7.27 23.01 -3.97
CA THR A 307 8.66 22.72 -3.58
C THR A 307 8.75 22.19 -2.15
N ARG A 308 8.10 22.87 -1.20
CA ARG A 308 8.07 22.45 0.20
C ARG A 308 7.45 21.05 0.36
N ARG A 309 6.35 20.76 -0.34
CA ARG A 309 5.70 19.45 -0.29
C ARG A 309 6.57 18.35 -0.88
N ASP A 310 7.28 18.61 -1.98
CA ASP A 310 8.23 17.64 -2.56
C ASP A 310 9.36 17.31 -1.58
N GLU A 311 9.95 18.33 -0.96
CA GLU A 311 11.00 18.18 0.05
C GLU A 311 10.53 17.41 1.30
N GLU A 312 9.35 17.75 1.83
CA GLU A 312 8.78 17.09 3.00
C GLU A 312 8.39 15.62 2.72
N MET A 313 7.99 15.29 1.48
CA MET A 313 7.63 13.92 1.08
C MET A 313 8.85 13.06 0.71
N ALA A 314 9.96 13.68 0.30
CA ALA A 314 11.15 12.99 -0.20
C ALA A 314 11.70 11.85 0.70
N PRO A 315 11.66 11.94 2.04
CA PRO A 315 12.13 10.86 2.90
C PRO A 315 11.21 9.63 2.92
N PHE A 316 9.94 9.78 2.54
CA PHE A 316 8.88 8.80 2.77
C PHE A 316 8.55 7.95 1.53
N VAL A 317 8.91 8.42 0.34
CA VAL A 317 8.61 7.74 -0.93
C VAL A 317 9.79 7.72 -1.88
N ALA A 318 9.90 6.66 -2.68
CA ALA A 318 10.92 6.54 -3.70
C ALA A 318 10.79 7.63 -4.78
N ALA A 319 11.91 8.06 -5.35
CA ALA A 319 11.96 9.12 -6.36
C ALA A 319 11.01 8.87 -7.55
N ALA A 320 10.89 7.63 -8.04
CA ALA A 320 9.95 7.30 -9.13
C ALA A 320 8.48 7.58 -8.77
N LYS A 321 8.07 7.28 -7.53
CA LYS A 321 6.71 7.60 -7.04
C LYS A 321 6.54 9.10 -6.81
N ARG A 322 7.61 9.77 -6.38
CA ARG A 322 7.62 11.23 -6.19
C ARG A 322 7.42 11.95 -7.51
N ASN A 323 8.14 11.54 -8.55
CA ASN A 323 7.96 12.03 -9.93
C ASN A 323 6.53 11.81 -10.43
N TYR A 324 5.89 10.69 -10.07
CA TYR A 324 4.49 10.44 -10.39
C TYR A 324 3.52 11.39 -9.66
N ILE A 325 3.77 11.68 -8.37
CA ILE A 325 2.94 12.58 -7.54
C ILE A 325 3.00 14.01 -8.07
N PHE A 326 4.20 14.53 -8.35
CA PHE A 326 4.39 15.90 -8.83
C PHE A 326 4.32 16.02 -10.36
N GLY A 327 4.05 14.92 -11.06
CA GLY A 327 3.86 14.89 -12.50
C GLY A 327 2.62 15.66 -12.94
N GLY A 328 2.66 16.20 -14.16
CA GLY A 328 1.53 16.92 -14.76
C GLY A 328 1.26 18.33 -14.22
N ILE A 329 1.96 18.79 -13.16
CA ILE A 329 1.85 20.16 -12.64
C ILE A 329 2.17 21.19 -13.73
N CYS A 330 3.30 21.04 -14.41
CA CYS A 330 3.72 21.96 -15.47
C CYS A 330 2.72 21.99 -16.65
N SER A 331 2.19 20.82 -17.03
CA SER A 331 1.19 20.70 -18.11
C SER A 331 -0.09 21.45 -17.74
N ILE A 332 -0.58 21.27 -16.52
CA ILE A 332 -1.75 22.00 -16.02
C ILE A 332 -1.51 23.49 -15.93
N ALA A 333 -0.36 23.92 -15.40
CA ALA A 333 -0.02 25.34 -15.30
C ALA A 333 0.02 25.99 -16.69
N ALA A 334 0.68 25.35 -17.67
CA ALA A 334 0.73 25.83 -19.05
C ALA A 334 -0.67 25.91 -19.69
N ASN A 335 -1.49 24.87 -19.52
CA ASN A 335 -2.86 24.84 -20.05
C ASN A 335 -3.76 25.88 -19.38
N ALA A 336 -3.58 26.14 -18.07
CA ALA A 336 -4.31 27.17 -17.34
C ALA A 336 -3.94 28.59 -17.81
N SER A 337 -2.68 28.82 -18.21
CA SER A 337 -2.23 30.11 -18.75
C SER A 337 -2.74 30.40 -20.17
N ILE A 338 -3.03 29.37 -20.94
CA ILE A 338 -3.55 29.51 -22.31
C ILE A 338 -5.09 29.65 -22.32
N LYS A 339 -5.79 29.04 -21.35
CA LYS A 339 -7.26 28.88 -21.33
C LYS A 339 -7.99 29.68 -20.24
#